data_AF-A0A9D5JTK2-F1
#
_entry.id   AF-A0A9D5JTK2-F1
#
_cell.length_a   1.000
_cell.length_b   1.000
_cell.length_c   1.000
_cell.angle_alpha   90.00
_cell.angle_beta   90.00
_cell.angle_gamma   90.00
#
_symmetry.space_group_name_H-M   'P 1'
#
loop_
_entity.id
_entity.type
_entity.pdbx_description
1 polymer ?
#
loop_
_entity_poly.entity_id
_entity_poly.type
_entity_poly.pdbx_seq_one_letter_code
_entity_poly.pdbx_strand_id
1 'polypeptide(L)'
;MYQDEGFVVVSVSMDQGNIEVVKTFVEEHDLTFPTLHDPEGQVAPLYGVRGIPMTYFIDADGKAIGAVVGPRPWDGEDVQQLVEQLLADTTEIAE
;
A
#
# COMPACT_ATOMS: atom_id res chain seq x y z
N MET A 1 -6.50 -11.78 1.04
CA MET A 1 -6.31 -13.09 0.37
C MET A 1 -4.83 -13.50 0.36
N TYR A 2 -3.90 -12.62 -0.02
CA TYR A 2 -2.46 -12.96 -0.13
C TYR A 2 -1.58 -12.66 1.11
N GLN A 3 -2.18 -12.27 2.25
CA GLN A 3 -1.40 -11.85 3.43
C GLN A 3 -0.54 -12.99 4.00
N ASP A 4 -1.07 -14.20 4.05
CA ASP A 4 -0.36 -15.38 4.52
C ASP A 4 0.74 -15.85 3.54
N GLU A 5 0.71 -15.33 2.31
CA GLU A 5 1.70 -15.58 1.25
C GLU A 5 2.80 -14.51 1.22
N GLY A 6 2.78 -13.56 2.17
CA GLY A 6 3.80 -12.53 2.30
C GLY A 6 3.48 -11.22 1.58
N PHE A 7 2.32 -11.10 0.93
CA PHE A 7 1.89 -9.83 0.33
C PHE A 7 1.22 -8.93 1.38
N VAL A 8 1.80 -7.75 1.61
CA VAL A 8 1.31 -6.80 2.62
C VAL A 8 0.88 -5.50 1.94
N VAL A 9 -0.31 -5.03 2.30
CA VAL A 9 -0.77 -3.67 1.98
C VAL A 9 -0.58 -2.80 3.21
N VAL A 10 0.01 -1.62 3.02
CA VAL A 10 0.09 -0.59 4.07
C VAL A 10 -0.47 0.69 3.49
N SER A 11 -1.42 1.31 4.19
CA SER A 11 -1.91 2.63 3.82
C SER A 11 -1.28 3.71 4.71
N VAL A 12 -1.11 4.90 4.15
CA VAL A 12 -0.61 6.08 4.87
C VAL A 12 -1.63 7.20 4.69
N SER A 13 -2.39 7.50 5.73
CA SER A 13 -3.30 8.65 5.76
C SER A 13 -2.49 9.91 6.05
N MET A 14 -2.70 10.94 5.22
CA MET A 14 -2.14 12.28 5.40
C MET A 14 -3.16 13.26 6.02
N ASP A 15 -4.27 12.73 6.57
CA ASP A 15 -5.31 13.57 7.18
C ASP A 15 -4.72 14.36 8.36
N GLN A 16 -4.92 15.67 8.34
CA GLN A 16 -4.45 16.54 9.42
C GLN A 16 -5.33 16.37 10.66
N GLY A 17 -4.73 16.53 11.85
CA GLY A 17 -5.46 16.56 13.11
C GLY A 17 -5.37 15.25 13.90
N ASN A 18 -6.47 14.85 14.53
CA ASN A 18 -6.48 13.77 15.51
C ASN A 18 -6.54 12.39 14.84
N ILE A 19 -5.68 11.46 15.28
CA ILE A 19 -5.65 10.06 14.86
C ILE A 19 -6.99 9.33 15.00
N GLU A 20 -7.85 9.76 15.93
CA GLU A 20 -9.18 9.15 16.10
C GLU A 20 -10.04 9.23 14.84
N VAL A 21 -9.89 10.27 14.01
CA VAL A 21 -10.62 10.37 12.72
C VAL A 21 -10.23 9.23 11.78
N VAL A 22 -8.93 8.93 11.70
CA VAL A 22 -8.40 7.84 10.86
C VAL A 22 -8.81 6.48 11.41
N LYS A 23 -8.76 6.29 12.73
CA LYS A 23 -9.20 5.06 13.39
C LYS A 23 -10.68 4.78 13.14
N THR A 24 -11.54 5.78 13.34
CA THR A 24 -12.98 5.64 13.06
C THR A 24 -13.21 5.27 11.60
N PHE A 25 -12.51 5.89 10.66
CA PHE A 25 -12.62 5.52 9.24
C PHE A 25 -12.19 4.06 8.97
N VAL A 26 -11.08 3.62 9.57
CA VAL A 26 -10.60 2.23 9.47
C VAL A 26 -11.64 1.25 10.01
N GLU A 27 -12.27 1.57 11.14
CA GLU A 27 -13.31 0.74 11.76
C GLU A 27 -14.61 0.74 10.94
N GLU A 28 -15.08 1.90 10.47
CA GLU A 28 -16.31 2.04 9.68
C GLU A 28 -16.26 1.33 8.32
N HIS A 29 -15.05 1.17 7.78
CA HIS A 29 -14.82 0.52 6.48
C HIS A 29 -14.24 -0.89 6.59
N ASP A 30 -14.17 -1.45 7.81
CA ASP A 30 -13.63 -2.79 8.07
C ASP A 30 -12.25 -3.02 7.42
N LEU A 31 -11.37 -2.00 7.44
CA LEU A 31 -10.06 -2.09 6.81
C LEU A 31 -9.15 -3.02 7.64
N THR A 32 -8.75 -4.14 7.05
CA THR A 32 -7.97 -5.18 7.74
C THR A 32 -6.46 -5.01 7.59
N PHE A 33 -6.01 -4.08 6.75
CA PHE A 33 -4.59 -3.81 6.52
C PHE A 33 -4.06 -2.70 7.42
N PRO A 34 -2.75 -2.72 7.79
CA PRO A 34 -2.12 -1.65 8.55
C PRO A 34 -2.34 -0.28 7.92
N THR A 35 -2.80 0.67 8.73
CA THR A 35 -3.01 2.07 8.34
C THR A 35 -2.18 2.96 9.26
N LEU A 36 -1.26 3.70 8.66
CA LEU A 36 -0.40 4.67 9.32
C LEU A 36 -1.01 6.07 9.22
N HIS A 37 -0.77 6.91 10.22
CA HIS A 37 -1.22 8.31 10.24
C HIS A 37 0.00 9.23 10.18
N ASP A 38 0.12 10.00 9.11
CA ASP A 38 1.19 10.98 8.84
C ASP A 38 0.59 12.40 8.73
N PRO A 39 0.12 12.99 9.85
CA PRO A 39 -0.57 14.28 9.83
C PRO A 39 0.34 15.46 9.43
N GLU A 40 1.66 15.30 9.55
CA GLU A 40 2.65 16.29 9.14
C GLU A 40 3.11 16.10 7.69
N GLY A 41 2.69 15.03 7.02
CA GLY A 41 3.03 14.74 5.63
C GLY A 41 4.53 14.48 5.40
N GLN A 42 5.22 13.91 6.38
CA GLN A 42 6.67 13.67 6.33
C GLN A 42 7.04 12.55 5.33
N VAL A 43 6.14 11.60 5.09
CA VAL A 43 6.38 10.45 4.19
C VAL A 43 6.29 10.87 2.73
N ALA A 44 5.37 11.76 2.39
CA ALA A 44 5.14 12.22 1.02
C ALA A 44 6.40 12.71 0.28
N PRO A 45 7.24 13.62 0.83
CA PRO A 45 8.46 14.06 0.17
C PRO A 45 9.52 12.95 0.06
N LEU A 46 9.59 12.01 1.02
CA LEU A 46 10.55 10.91 0.99
C LEU A 46 10.26 9.94 -0.16
N TYR A 47 8.97 9.72 -0.45
CA TYR A 47 8.53 8.89 -1.57
C TYR A 47 8.39 9.67 -2.88
N GLY A 48 8.45 11.01 -2.85
CA GLY A 48 8.28 11.85 -4.04
C GLY A 48 6.82 11.95 -4.49
N VAL A 49 5.87 11.85 -3.55
CA VAL A 49 4.44 12.00 -3.80
C VAL A 49 4.13 13.42 -4.27
N ARG A 50 3.47 13.54 -5.42
CA ARG A 50 3.09 14.83 -6.05
C ARG A 50 1.58 15.08 -6.07
N GLY A 51 0.80 14.09 -5.67
CA GLY A 51 -0.66 14.11 -5.63
C GLY A 51 -1.18 12.78 -5.10
N ILE A 52 -2.40 12.80 -4.56
CA ILE A 52 -3.06 11.62 -4.00
C ILE A 52 -4.28 11.22 -4.86
N PRO A 53 -4.65 9.92 -4.89
CA PRO A 53 -3.90 8.80 -4.31
C PRO A 53 -2.65 8.45 -5.13
N MET A 54 -1.62 7.91 -4.46
CA MET A 54 -0.42 7.37 -5.08
C MET A 54 -0.02 6.06 -4.39
N THR A 55 0.22 5.03 -5.18
CA THR A 55 0.55 3.67 -4.70
C THR A 55 1.94 3.29 -5.18
N TYR A 56 2.73 2.66 -4.31
CA TYR A 56 4.06 2.11 -4.63
C TYR A 56 4.05 0.60 -4.47
N PHE A 57 4.79 -0.09 -5.33
CA PHE A 57 5.08 -1.50 -5.20
C PHE A 57 6.52 -1.65 -4.71
N ILE A 58 6.70 -2.41 -3.65
CA ILE A 58 7.99 -2.66 -3.00
C ILE A 58 8.20 -4.17 -2.98
N ASP A 59 9.34 -4.65 -3.45
CA ASP A 59 9.70 -6.07 -3.43
C ASP A 59 10.15 -6.55 -2.03
N ALA A 60 10.41 -7.85 -1.89
CA ALA A 60 10.81 -8.45 -0.62
C ALA A 60 12.18 -7.95 -0.10
N ASP A 61 13.04 -7.41 -0.98
CA ASP A 61 14.31 -6.78 -0.61
C ASP A 61 14.14 -5.31 -0.16
N GLY A 62 12.91 -4.79 -0.17
CA GLY A 62 12.58 -3.44 0.24
C GLY A 62 12.83 -2.38 -0.85
N LYS A 63 12.97 -2.80 -2.11
CA LYS A 63 13.20 -1.88 -3.24
C LYS A 63 11.87 -1.53 -3.92
N ALA A 64 11.69 -0.25 -4.22
CA ALA A 64 10.55 0.21 -5.02
C ALA A 64 10.71 -0.26 -6.47
N ILE A 65 9.75 -1.07 -6.94
CA ILE A 65 9.73 -1.67 -8.29
C ILE A 65 8.69 -1.02 -9.21
N GLY A 66 7.78 -0.20 -8.67
CA GLY A 66 6.80 0.52 -9.46
C GLY A 66 5.98 1.53 -8.65
N ALA A 67 5.29 2.43 -9.34
CA ALA A 67 4.36 3.37 -8.74
C ALA A 67 3.20 3.71 -9.68
N VAL A 68 2.04 4.00 -9.10
CA VAL A 68 0.82 4.40 -9.82
C VAL A 68 0.27 5.69 -9.21
N VAL A 69 -0.09 6.64 -10.07
CA VAL A 69 -0.74 7.90 -9.67
C VAL A 69 -2.22 7.86 -10.04
N GLY A 70 -3.07 8.27 -9.10
CA GLY A 70 -4.50 8.38 -9.26
C GLY A 70 -5.25 7.09 -8.91
N PRO A 71 -6.59 7.16 -8.87
CA PRO A 71 -7.44 6.03 -8.47
C PRO A 71 -7.40 4.89 -9.51
N ARG A 72 -7.58 3.66 -9.02
CA ARG A 72 -7.66 2.43 -9.81
C ARG A 72 -8.64 1.45 -9.16
N PRO A 73 -9.30 0.59 -9.96
CA PRO A 73 -10.02 -0.57 -9.43
C PRO A 73 -9.00 -1.61 -8.95
N TRP A 74 -8.79 -1.71 -7.64
CA TRP A 74 -7.80 -2.62 -7.05
C TRP A 74 -8.30 -4.05 -6.87
N ASP A 75 -9.57 -4.30 -7.17
CA ASP A 75 -10.29 -5.56 -7.06
C ASP A 75 -10.40 -6.33 -8.38
N GLY A 76 -9.73 -5.84 -9.44
CA GLY A 76 -9.70 -6.46 -10.77
C GLY A 76 -8.80 -7.68 -10.88
N GLU A 77 -9.08 -8.52 -11.89
CA GLU A 77 -8.29 -9.72 -12.23
C GLU A 77 -6.85 -9.37 -12.67
N ASP A 78 -6.64 -8.18 -13.22
CA ASP A 78 -5.33 -7.65 -13.59
C ASP A 78 -4.45 -7.39 -12.36
N VAL A 79 -5.05 -6.90 -11.26
CA VAL A 79 -4.35 -6.68 -10.00
C VAL A 79 -4.03 -8.00 -9.31
N GLN A 80 -4.92 -8.98 -9.35
CA GLN A 80 -4.66 -10.33 -8.83
C GLN A 80 -3.46 -10.97 -9.55
N GLN A 81 -3.44 -10.92 -10.88
CA GLN A 81 -2.31 -11.42 -11.68
C GLN A 81 -1.00 -10.69 -11.37
N LEU A 82 -1.05 -9.37 -11.16
CA LEU A 82 0.12 -8.61 -10.74
C LEU A 82 0.65 -9.09 -9.39
N VAL A 83 -0.21 -9.25 -8.39
CA VAL A 83 0.20 -9.71 -7.05
C VAL A 83 0.81 -11.12 -7.12
N GLU A 84 0.19 -12.03 -7.87
CA GLU A 84 0.70 -13.39 -8.06
C GLU A 84 2.09 -13.40 -8.73
N GLN A 85 2.32 -12.55 -9.73
CA GLN A 85 3.63 -12.39 -10.35
C GLN A 85 4.68 -11.87 -9.36
N LEU A 86 4.34 -10.85 -8.57
CA LEU A 86 5.26 -10.30 -7.56
C LEU A 86 5.64 -11.32 -6.49
N LEU A 87 4.70 -12.19 -6.12
CA LEU A 87 4.95 -13.30 -5.18
C LEU A 87 5.82 -14.40 -5.81
N ALA A 88 5.60 -14.72 -7.09
CA ALA A 88 6.41 -15.71 -7.81
C ALA A 88 7.86 -15.26 -7.98
N ASP A 89 8.10 -14.01 -8.38
CA ASP A 89 9.44 -13.44 -8.56
C ASP A 89 10.25 -13.46 -7.25
N THR A 90 9.59 -13.32 -6.11
CA THR A 90 10.22 -13.44 -4.78
C THR A 90 10.70 -14.87 -4.50
N THR A 91 10.02 -15.88 -5.05
CA THR A 91 10.36 -17.30 -4.85
C THR A 91 11.56 -17.72 -5.69
N GLU A 92 11.71 -17.20 -6.91
CA GLU A 92 12.85 -17.53 -7.79
C GLU A 92 14.20 -16.96 -7.32
N ILE A 93 14.21 -15.93 -6.47
CA ILE A 93 15.45 -15.36 -5.89
C ILE A 93 15.94 -16.19 -4.69
N ALA A 94 15.05 -16.98 -4.07
CA ALA A 94 15.34 -17.75 -2.88
C ALA A 94 15.89 -19.17 -3.16
N GLU A 95 16.08 -19.57 -4.42
CA GLU A 95 16.65 -20.86 -4.85
C GLU A 95 18.09 -20.78 -5.38
#